data_AF-A0A9Q4NR06-F1
#
_entry.id   AF-A0A9Q4NR06-F1
#
_cell.length_a   1.000
_cell.length_b   1.000
_cell.length_c   1.000
_cell.angle_alpha   90.00
_cell.angle_beta   90.00
_cell.angle_gamma   90.00
#
_symmetry.space_group_name_H-M   'P 1'
#
loop_
_entity.id
_entity.type
_entity.pdbx_description
1 polymer ?
#
loop_
_entity_poly.entity_id
_entity_poly.type
_entity_poly.pdbx_seq_one_letter_code
_entity_poly.pdbx_strand_id
1 'polypeptide(L)'
;MLKSRLTATVTAAFAAACVTLGAPNAAAAAPALAAPGAPIAMLNDDSDSFAHSARCSQGPAGAVRTPDGQTKQVMVTAAHCFEVKGKTVRPVVFAPVREHGKVGYPRVGDVDKQRTPFELGNGELMDFYRIIDEPDWATVRLAPGVEPSGVSSSVDQKGRGPSAPVAITGVKDYRNLRGDELISFDNAGQPLCKDGMRTGRSCGVQMFRTQNFVWHFGVGYESGDSGGINYDPRTGEAVGLSIIGFGPLGNSQQVDRALEDAYGIPDGQVNEAFTPAGDAQRADFAPLYEDMAQSSPQAPQLVDGPQPRELLDRAVMGAQADAAQFSAEAAQLPQAADPVAAAQDLAGRASAAAQQHAGDVRGAVDAFLR
;
A
#
# COMPACT_ATOMS: atom_id res chain seq x y z
N MET A 1 -18.51 -6.08 -91.16
CA MET A 1 -19.35 -4.93 -90.74
C MET A 1 -20.54 -5.46 -89.97
N LEU A 2 -20.78 -4.91 -88.75
CA LEU A 2 -22.05 -4.69 -88.04
C LEU A 2 -23.11 -5.81 -88.00
N LYS A 3 -23.84 -6.10 -86.91
CA LYS A 3 -23.93 -5.63 -85.52
C LYS A 3 -25.10 -6.45 -84.91
N SER A 4 -24.97 -6.86 -83.64
CA SER A 4 -25.95 -6.77 -82.52
C SER A 4 -27.42 -7.19 -82.74
N ARG A 5 -28.17 -7.77 -81.79
CA ARG A 5 -28.08 -8.04 -80.35
C ARG A 5 -29.40 -8.74 -79.95
N LEU A 6 -29.38 -9.55 -78.90
CA LEU A 6 -30.23 -9.51 -77.69
C LEU A 6 -30.46 -10.93 -77.14
N THR A 7 -29.80 -11.19 -76.03
CA THR A 7 -29.86 -12.39 -75.20
C THR A 7 -30.89 -12.16 -74.09
N ALA A 8 -31.76 -13.16 -73.87
CA ALA A 8 -32.73 -13.18 -72.79
C ALA A 8 -32.11 -13.64 -71.47
N THR A 9 -32.57 -13.02 -70.39
CA THR A 9 -32.20 -13.24 -69.00
C THR A 9 -32.95 -14.43 -68.40
N VAL A 10 -32.27 -15.28 -67.62
CA VAL A 10 -32.90 -16.11 -66.58
C VAL A 10 -32.07 -16.01 -65.31
N THR A 11 -32.71 -15.49 -64.27
CA THR A 11 -32.28 -15.43 -62.87
C THR A 11 -32.32 -16.81 -62.23
N ALA A 12 -31.22 -17.24 -61.60
CA ALA A 12 -31.19 -18.35 -60.65
C ALA A 12 -30.58 -17.85 -59.33
N ALA A 13 -31.38 -17.91 -58.28
CA ALA A 13 -30.98 -17.60 -56.91
C ALA A 13 -30.13 -18.75 -56.34
N PHE A 14 -28.94 -18.43 -55.83
CA PHE A 14 -28.16 -19.33 -54.98
C PHE A 14 -28.17 -18.78 -53.56
N ALA A 15 -28.83 -19.51 -52.65
CA ALA A 15 -28.71 -19.32 -51.23
C ALA A 15 -27.33 -19.82 -50.76
N ALA A 16 -26.46 -18.91 -50.35
CA ALA A 16 -25.21 -19.26 -49.69
C ALA A 16 -25.48 -19.45 -48.19
N ALA A 17 -25.32 -20.68 -47.72
CA ALA A 17 -25.32 -21.01 -46.30
C ALA A 17 -24.08 -20.38 -45.64
N CYS A 18 -24.27 -19.32 -44.85
CA CYS A 18 -23.25 -18.83 -43.94
C CYS A 18 -23.09 -19.84 -42.81
N VAL A 19 -22.03 -20.65 -42.88
CA VAL A 19 -21.50 -21.38 -41.73
C VAL A 19 -21.03 -20.33 -40.74
N THR A 20 -21.81 -20.09 -39.68
CA THR A 20 -21.37 -19.32 -38.52
C THR A 20 -20.28 -20.11 -37.82
N LEU A 21 -19.03 -19.85 -38.18
CA LEU A 21 -17.88 -20.16 -37.33
C LEU A 21 -18.13 -19.44 -36.01
N GLY A 22 -18.49 -20.21 -34.97
CA GLY A 22 -18.65 -19.68 -33.63
C GLY A 22 -17.40 -18.89 -33.27
N ALA A 23 -17.60 -17.62 -32.90
CA ALA A 23 -16.54 -16.82 -32.31
C ALA A 23 -15.93 -17.64 -31.16
N PRO A 24 -14.59 -17.73 -31.04
CA PRO A 24 -14.00 -18.34 -29.87
C PRO A 24 -14.55 -17.60 -28.65
N ASN A 25 -15.16 -18.34 -27.72
CA ASN A 25 -15.48 -17.81 -26.40
C ASN A 25 -14.19 -17.14 -25.90
N ALA A 26 -14.21 -15.81 -25.76
CA ALA A 26 -13.17 -15.12 -25.03
C ALA A 26 -13.18 -15.73 -23.63
N ALA A 27 -12.15 -16.55 -23.34
CA ALA A 27 -11.94 -17.04 -22.00
C ALA A 27 -11.92 -15.80 -21.08
N ALA A 28 -12.72 -15.82 -20.01
CA ALA A 28 -12.68 -14.75 -19.03
C ALA A 28 -11.22 -14.57 -18.59
N ALA A 29 -10.72 -13.34 -18.66
CA ALA A 29 -9.35 -13.04 -18.25
C ALA A 29 -9.14 -13.54 -16.81
N ALA A 30 -7.99 -14.17 -16.55
CA ALA A 30 -7.64 -14.60 -15.20
C ALA A 30 -7.67 -13.37 -14.26
N PRO A 31 -8.15 -13.53 -13.01
CA PRO A 31 -8.22 -12.40 -12.10
C PRO A 31 -6.80 -11.92 -11.74
N ALA A 32 -6.67 -10.61 -11.54
CA ALA A 32 -5.41 -9.96 -11.28
C ALA A 32 -4.83 -10.39 -9.92
N LEU A 33 -3.61 -10.93 -9.96
CA LEU A 33 -2.85 -11.34 -8.77
C LEU A 33 -1.99 -10.21 -8.18
N ALA A 34 -1.67 -9.21 -9.02
CA ALA A 34 -1.01 -7.98 -8.63
C ALA A 34 -2.05 -6.85 -8.53
N ALA A 35 -2.42 -6.44 -7.32
CA ALA A 35 -3.46 -5.44 -7.09
C ALA A 35 -3.17 -4.64 -5.80
N PRO A 36 -3.13 -3.29 -5.85
CA PRO A 36 -2.74 -2.48 -4.69
C PRO A 36 -3.61 -2.76 -3.46
N GLY A 37 -2.98 -2.90 -2.29
CA GLY A 37 -3.64 -3.24 -1.03
C GLY A 37 -3.92 -4.74 -0.82
N ALA A 38 -3.66 -5.61 -1.81
CA ALA A 38 -3.75 -7.06 -1.63
C ALA A 38 -2.59 -7.61 -0.77
N PRO A 39 -2.73 -8.80 -0.16
CA PRO A 39 -1.64 -9.47 0.54
C PRO A 39 -0.57 -10.03 -0.40
N ILE A 40 0.67 -10.11 0.10
CA ILE A 40 1.77 -10.90 -0.48
C ILE A 40 2.40 -11.82 0.55
N ALA A 41 2.94 -12.90 0.01
CA ALA A 41 3.56 -14.01 0.69
C ALA A 41 4.94 -14.28 0.10
N MET A 42 5.97 -14.35 0.94
CA MET A 42 7.33 -14.69 0.50
C MET A 42 7.92 -15.73 1.42
N LEU A 43 8.39 -16.84 0.84
CA LEU A 43 8.98 -17.95 1.60
C LEU A 43 10.37 -17.58 2.12
N ASN A 44 10.71 -18.04 3.31
CA ASN A 44 12.09 -17.99 3.77
C ASN A 44 12.97 -18.91 2.89
N ASP A 45 14.25 -18.56 2.70
CA ASP A 45 15.17 -19.36 1.88
C ASP A 45 15.25 -20.82 2.35
N ASP A 46 15.20 -21.03 3.67
CA ASP A 46 15.31 -22.33 4.34
C ASP A 46 14.00 -23.14 4.37
N SER A 47 12.93 -22.70 3.70
CA SER A 47 11.63 -23.38 3.75
C SER A 47 10.84 -23.35 2.44
N ASP A 48 10.16 -24.46 2.15
CA ASP A 48 9.12 -24.54 1.11
C ASP A 48 7.70 -24.42 1.68
N SER A 49 7.57 -24.14 2.98
CA SER A 49 6.29 -24.04 3.67
C SER A 49 5.89 -22.58 3.87
N PHE A 50 4.65 -22.24 3.50
CA PHE A 50 4.07 -20.94 3.81
C PHE A 50 3.82 -20.72 5.31
N ALA A 51 4.04 -21.73 6.16
CA ALA A 51 4.16 -21.52 7.62
C ALA A 51 5.35 -20.62 8.00
N HIS A 52 6.39 -20.61 7.16
CA HIS A 52 7.65 -19.91 7.38
C HIS A 52 7.84 -18.87 6.28
N SER A 53 6.98 -17.87 6.30
CA SER A 53 6.94 -16.85 5.28
C SER A 53 6.73 -15.45 5.85
N ALA A 54 7.30 -14.47 5.17
CA ALA A 54 6.98 -13.07 5.40
C ALA A 54 5.61 -12.74 4.79
N ARG A 55 4.92 -11.79 5.42
CA ARG A 55 3.61 -11.28 4.99
C ARG A 55 3.62 -9.77 4.96
N CYS A 56 3.26 -9.25 3.80
CA CYS A 56 3.23 -7.82 3.50
C CYS A 56 2.01 -7.53 2.61
N SER A 57 1.92 -6.28 2.18
CA SER A 57 0.90 -5.77 1.27
C SER A 57 1.50 -5.34 -0.07
N GLN A 58 0.65 -5.30 -1.09
CA GLN A 58 0.99 -4.90 -2.44
C GLN A 58 0.85 -3.38 -2.62
N GLY A 59 1.83 -2.75 -3.27
CA GLY A 59 1.76 -1.35 -3.67
C GLY A 59 1.18 -1.18 -5.09
N PRO A 60 1.42 -0.04 -5.75
CA PRO A 60 0.97 0.20 -7.12
C PRO A 60 1.61 -0.80 -8.10
N ALA A 61 0.82 -1.24 -9.08
CA ALA A 61 1.27 -2.08 -10.17
C ALA A 61 0.96 -1.44 -11.53
N GLY A 62 1.81 -1.66 -12.51
CA GLY A 62 1.69 -1.06 -13.83
C GLY A 62 2.89 -1.33 -14.73
N ALA A 63 2.90 -0.66 -15.87
CA ALA A 63 3.96 -0.76 -16.85
C ALA A 63 4.98 0.36 -16.64
N VAL A 64 6.27 0.02 -16.57
CA VAL A 64 7.37 0.98 -16.61
C VAL A 64 8.13 0.86 -17.92
N ARG A 65 8.38 2.01 -18.57
CA ARG A 65 9.25 2.14 -19.74
C ARG A 65 10.63 2.58 -19.27
N THR A 66 11.63 1.74 -19.53
CA THR A 66 13.02 2.00 -19.16
C THR A 66 13.73 2.87 -20.21
N PRO A 67 14.86 3.53 -19.87
CA PRO A 67 15.59 4.40 -20.80
C PRO A 67 16.09 3.72 -22.08
N ASP A 68 16.27 2.40 -22.06
CA ASP A 68 16.61 1.57 -23.23
C ASP A 68 15.40 1.22 -24.12
N GLY A 69 14.21 1.73 -23.77
CA GLY A 69 12.96 1.55 -24.51
C GLY A 69 12.20 0.26 -24.19
N GLN A 70 12.68 -0.58 -23.26
CA GLN A 70 11.92 -1.76 -22.83
C GLN A 70 10.71 -1.35 -21.97
N THR A 71 9.64 -2.15 -22.05
CA THR A 71 8.49 -2.03 -21.15
C THR A 71 8.45 -3.25 -20.25
N LYS A 72 8.33 -3.03 -18.94
CA LYS A 72 8.25 -4.08 -17.92
C LYS A 72 6.96 -3.91 -17.12
N GLN A 73 6.27 -5.00 -16.85
CA GLN A 73 5.18 -5.02 -15.89
C GLN A 73 5.76 -5.20 -14.49
N VAL A 74 5.47 -4.26 -13.61
CA VAL A 74 6.07 -4.18 -12.28
C VAL A 74 5.01 -3.89 -11.22
N MET A 75 5.27 -4.36 -10.00
CA MET A 75 4.61 -3.94 -8.78
C MET A 75 5.66 -3.35 -7.85
N VAL A 76 5.36 -2.23 -7.19
CA VAL A 76 6.26 -1.64 -6.20
C VAL A 76 5.79 -2.05 -4.79
N THR A 77 6.71 -2.35 -3.88
CA THR A 77 6.43 -2.72 -2.48
C THR A 77 7.63 -2.35 -1.59
N ALA A 78 7.55 -2.59 -0.28
CA ALA A 78 8.64 -2.31 0.65
C ALA A 78 9.75 -3.36 0.51
N ALA A 79 11.02 -2.94 0.62
CA ALA A 79 12.15 -3.85 0.52
C ALA A 79 12.32 -4.70 1.77
N HIS A 80 12.02 -4.15 2.95
CA HIS A 80 12.10 -4.89 4.21
C HIS A 80 11.15 -6.10 4.26
N CYS A 81 10.17 -6.19 3.35
CA CYS A 81 9.35 -7.38 3.18
C CYS A 81 10.16 -8.62 2.79
N PHE A 82 11.34 -8.42 2.20
CA PHE A 82 12.27 -9.46 1.79
C PHE A 82 13.43 -9.68 2.79
N GLU A 83 13.34 -9.08 3.97
CA GLU A 83 14.32 -9.23 5.04
C GLU A 83 13.64 -9.61 6.36
N VAL A 84 14.02 -10.75 6.96
CA VAL A 84 13.43 -11.20 8.24
C VAL A 84 14.53 -11.57 9.22
N LYS A 85 14.88 -10.67 10.16
CA LYS A 85 15.68 -10.94 11.39
C LYS A 85 16.73 -12.08 11.25
N GLY A 86 17.72 -11.91 10.37
CA GLY A 86 18.81 -12.88 10.18
C GLY A 86 18.47 -14.07 9.29
N LYS A 87 17.33 -14.05 8.60
CA LYS A 87 16.95 -14.97 7.53
C LYS A 87 16.76 -14.20 6.23
N THR A 88 17.33 -14.75 5.17
CA THR A 88 17.09 -14.29 3.81
C THR A 88 15.73 -14.83 3.34
N VAL A 89 14.90 -13.95 2.79
CA VAL A 89 13.63 -14.32 2.14
C VAL A 89 13.90 -14.54 0.67
N ARG A 90 13.24 -15.53 0.06
CA ARG A 90 13.38 -15.79 -1.37
C ARG A 90 12.90 -14.57 -2.15
N PRO A 91 13.58 -14.17 -3.24
CA PRO A 91 13.17 -13.05 -4.09
C PRO A 91 11.97 -13.41 -5.00
N VAL A 92 11.04 -14.23 -4.51
CA VAL A 92 9.85 -14.71 -5.24
C VAL A 92 8.61 -14.33 -4.44
N VAL A 93 7.66 -13.68 -5.11
CA VAL A 93 6.43 -13.17 -4.52
C VAL A 93 5.25 -14.04 -4.92
N PHE A 94 4.44 -14.41 -3.93
CA PHE A 94 3.18 -15.12 -4.10
C PHE A 94 2.02 -14.29 -3.53
N ALA A 95 0.81 -14.56 -3.99
CA ALA A 95 -0.41 -13.96 -3.45
C ALA A 95 -1.28 -15.04 -2.78
N PRO A 96 -1.68 -14.87 -1.52
CA PRO A 96 -2.71 -15.72 -0.91
C PRO A 96 -4.06 -15.50 -1.60
N VAL A 97 -4.56 -16.48 -2.32
CA VAL A 97 -5.84 -16.42 -3.06
C VAL A 97 -6.75 -17.55 -2.63
N ARG A 98 -8.03 -17.25 -2.37
CA ARG A 98 -9.04 -18.25 -2.08
C ARG A 98 -9.49 -18.93 -3.38
N GLU A 99 -9.26 -20.24 -3.45
CA GLU A 99 -9.71 -21.09 -4.54
C GLU A 99 -10.33 -22.36 -3.96
N HIS A 100 -11.60 -22.63 -4.31
CA HIS A 100 -12.32 -23.85 -3.91
C HIS A 100 -12.31 -24.10 -2.38
N GLY A 101 -12.41 -23.04 -1.57
CA GLY A 101 -12.44 -23.11 -0.10
C GLY A 101 -11.08 -23.37 0.55
N LYS A 102 -9.99 -23.19 -0.20
CA LYS A 102 -8.61 -23.24 0.30
C LYS A 102 -7.84 -22.00 -0.14
N VAL A 103 -6.77 -21.68 0.57
CA VAL A 103 -5.81 -20.65 0.18
C VAL A 103 -4.76 -21.28 -0.73
N GLY A 104 -4.75 -20.86 -2.00
CA GLY A 104 -3.66 -21.08 -2.94
C GLY A 104 -2.63 -19.96 -2.86
N TYR A 105 -1.42 -20.23 -3.35
CA TYR A 105 -0.35 -19.25 -3.43
C TYR A 105 0.17 -19.17 -4.87
N PRO A 106 -0.64 -18.70 -5.84
CA PRO A 106 -0.14 -18.44 -7.18
C PRO A 106 1.02 -17.44 -7.14
N ARG A 107 2.00 -17.68 -8.00
CA ARG A 107 3.18 -16.83 -8.13
C ARG A 107 2.80 -15.51 -8.81
N VAL A 108 3.19 -14.40 -8.19
CA VAL A 108 3.02 -13.04 -8.72
C VAL A 108 4.21 -12.64 -9.59
N GLY A 109 5.44 -12.88 -9.11
CA GLY A 109 6.64 -12.39 -9.77
C GLY A 109 7.92 -12.61 -8.96
N ASP A 110 9.00 -11.98 -9.41
CA ASP A 110 10.31 -11.96 -8.73
C ASP A 110 10.72 -10.54 -8.42
N VAL A 111 11.52 -10.36 -7.36
CA VAL A 111 12.19 -9.08 -7.12
C VAL A 111 13.11 -8.76 -8.29
N ASP A 112 12.90 -7.60 -8.91
CA ASP A 112 13.71 -7.07 -10.02
C ASP A 112 14.87 -6.23 -9.49
N LYS A 113 14.53 -5.26 -8.65
CA LYS A 113 15.42 -4.27 -8.05
C LYS A 113 14.89 -3.97 -6.66
N GLN A 114 15.80 -3.69 -5.74
CA GLN A 114 15.45 -3.28 -4.40
C GLN A 114 16.52 -2.38 -3.82
N ARG A 115 16.12 -1.58 -2.85
CA ARG A 115 17.00 -0.85 -1.97
C ARG A 115 16.45 -1.03 -0.56
N THR A 116 17.17 -1.81 0.24
CA THR A 116 16.81 -2.12 1.61
C THR A 116 17.42 -1.10 2.56
N PRO A 117 16.77 -0.85 3.72
CA PRO A 117 17.39 -0.06 4.76
C PRO A 117 18.67 -0.77 5.26
N PHE A 118 19.74 -0.02 5.51
CA PHE A 118 20.93 -0.56 6.16
C PHE A 118 20.59 -1.10 7.56
N GLU A 119 21.38 -2.07 8.03
CA GLU A 119 21.32 -2.56 9.40
C GLU A 119 21.53 -1.41 10.40
N LEU A 120 20.54 -1.19 11.28
CA LEU A 120 20.61 -0.21 12.37
C LEU A 120 21.82 -0.54 13.28
N GLY A 121 22.71 0.43 13.42
CA GLY A 121 23.97 0.26 14.12
C GLY A 121 23.89 0.85 15.53
N ASN A 122 23.60 0.00 16.51
CA ASN A 122 23.86 0.21 17.95
C ASN A 122 23.15 1.42 18.64
N GLY A 123 22.21 2.12 18.00
CA GLY A 123 21.36 3.12 18.66
C GLY A 123 21.95 4.55 18.73
N GLU A 124 22.77 4.95 17.76
CA GLU A 124 23.36 6.30 17.72
C GLU A 124 22.50 7.32 16.93
N LEU A 125 22.83 8.63 17.02
CA LEU A 125 22.15 9.73 16.29
C LEU A 125 22.07 9.49 14.77
N MET A 126 23.00 8.71 14.21
CA MET A 126 22.99 8.29 12.80
C MET A 126 21.83 7.34 12.47
N ASP A 127 21.37 6.54 13.43
CA ASP A 127 20.18 5.68 13.26
C ASP A 127 18.90 6.51 13.14
N PHE A 128 18.83 7.69 13.77
CA PHE A 128 17.70 8.60 13.62
C PHE A 128 17.62 9.22 12.22
N TYR A 129 18.75 9.67 11.65
CA TYR A 129 18.79 10.15 10.26
C TYR A 129 18.44 9.06 9.25
N ARG A 130 18.85 7.81 9.52
CA ARG A 130 18.50 6.63 8.74
C ARG A 130 17.00 6.36 8.76
N ILE A 131 16.39 6.33 9.95
CA ILE A 131 14.93 6.19 10.08
C ILE A 131 14.19 7.32 9.35
N ILE A 132 14.78 8.51 9.27
CA ILE A 132 14.17 9.70 8.66
C ILE A 132 14.13 9.68 7.13
N ASP A 133 15.11 9.08 6.44
CA ASP A 133 15.23 9.22 4.99
C ASP A 133 15.88 8.03 4.26
N GLU A 134 16.16 6.93 4.93
CA GLU A 134 16.79 5.78 4.27
C GLU A 134 15.79 5.03 3.38
N PRO A 135 16.07 4.87 2.07
CA PRO A 135 15.10 4.27 1.14
C PRO A 135 14.79 2.81 1.47
N ASP A 136 13.51 2.46 1.32
CA ASP A 136 12.98 1.12 1.58
C ASP A 136 11.95 0.76 0.51
N TRP A 137 12.44 0.35 -0.66
CA TRP A 137 11.60 -0.05 -1.78
C TRP A 137 12.13 -1.27 -2.51
N ALA A 138 11.21 -2.06 -3.04
CA ALA A 138 11.48 -3.12 -4.00
C ALA A 138 10.49 -3.04 -5.15
N THR A 139 10.98 -3.32 -6.35
CA THR A 139 10.16 -3.53 -7.54
C THR A 139 10.13 -5.03 -7.81
N VAL A 140 8.93 -5.56 -8.03
CA VAL A 140 8.67 -6.95 -8.37
C VAL A 140 8.31 -6.99 -9.85
N ARG A 141 9.09 -7.70 -10.65
CA ARG A 141 8.74 -7.97 -12.05
C ARG A 141 7.65 -9.04 -12.09
N LEU A 142 6.51 -8.69 -12.69
CA LEU A 142 5.39 -9.61 -12.77
C LEU A 142 5.73 -10.81 -13.67
N ALA A 143 5.29 -11.99 -13.25
CA ALA A 143 5.48 -13.23 -14.01
C ALA A 143 4.71 -13.16 -15.34
N PRO A 144 5.18 -13.87 -16.39
CA PRO A 144 4.43 -13.95 -17.64
C PRO A 144 2.99 -14.44 -17.42
N GLY A 145 2.02 -13.69 -17.96
CA GLY A 145 0.59 -14.01 -17.83
C GLY A 145 -0.07 -13.54 -16.53
N VAL A 146 0.66 -12.87 -15.62
CA VAL A 146 0.08 -12.20 -14.46
C VAL A 146 -0.36 -10.80 -14.86
N GLU A 147 -1.66 -10.61 -14.99
CA GLU A 147 -2.24 -9.29 -15.23
C GLU A 147 -2.36 -8.50 -13.92
N PRO A 148 -1.90 -7.22 -13.89
CA PRO A 148 -2.13 -6.34 -12.76
C PRO A 148 -3.50 -5.64 -12.83
N SER A 149 -4.01 -5.23 -11.68
CA SER A 149 -5.14 -4.30 -11.54
C SER A 149 -4.64 -2.98 -11.00
N GLY A 150 -5.06 -1.86 -11.61
CA GLY A 150 -4.79 -0.52 -11.13
C GLY A 150 -5.76 -0.03 -10.08
N VAL A 151 -6.61 -0.89 -9.53
CA VAL A 151 -7.64 -0.52 -8.56
C VAL A 151 -7.20 -0.94 -7.17
N SER A 152 -7.08 0.02 -6.25
CA SER A 152 -6.78 -0.21 -4.83
C SER A 152 -8.02 -0.54 -4.02
N SER A 153 -7.92 -1.60 -3.21
CA SER A 153 -8.91 -1.97 -2.21
C SER A 153 -8.26 -2.92 -1.20
N SER A 154 -8.79 -2.95 0.02
CA SER A 154 -8.31 -3.86 1.07
C SER A 154 -9.45 -4.29 1.99
N VAL A 155 -9.18 -5.34 2.77
CA VAL A 155 -9.94 -5.78 3.94
C VAL A 155 -8.97 -5.87 5.10
N ASP A 156 -9.46 -5.83 6.34
CA ASP A 156 -8.60 -6.11 7.50
C ASP A 156 -8.14 -7.58 7.53
N GLN A 157 -7.25 -7.91 8.47
CA GLN A 157 -6.70 -9.26 8.67
C GLN A 157 -7.76 -10.36 8.87
N LYS A 158 -9.00 -10.00 9.23
CA LYS A 158 -10.14 -10.93 9.42
C LYS A 158 -11.09 -10.94 8.21
N GLY A 159 -10.81 -10.17 7.17
CA GLY A 159 -11.67 -10.03 5.99
C GLY A 159 -12.82 -9.05 6.18
N ARG A 160 -12.77 -8.18 7.20
CA ARG A 160 -13.85 -7.22 7.49
C ARG A 160 -13.56 -5.86 6.85
N GLY A 161 -14.62 -5.06 6.73
CA GLY A 161 -14.54 -3.67 6.31
C GLY A 161 -13.92 -3.49 4.92
N PRO A 162 -14.42 -4.18 3.87
CA PRO A 162 -13.91 -3.99 2.52
C PRO A 162 -13.99 -2.53 2.13
N SER A 163 -12.85 -1.98 1.72
CA SER A 163 -12.78 -0.59 1.30
C SER A 163 -13.37 -0.40 -0.09
N ALA A 164 -13.93 0.79 -0.34
CA ALA A 164 -14.45 1.13 -1.66
C ALA A 164 -13.30 1.11 -2.70
N PRO A 165 -13.47 0.51 -3.88
CA PRO A 165 -12.40 0.50 -4.88
C PRO A 165 -11.98 1.92 -5.30
N VAL A 166 -10.67 2.17 -5.41
CA VAL A 166 -10.10 3.45 -5.88
C VAL A 166 -9.17 3.18 -7.06
N ALA A 167 -9.44 3.78 -8.20
CA ALA A 167 -8.53 3.70 -9.34
C ALA A 167 -7.24 4.50 -9.06
N ILE A 168 -6.10 3.88 -9.30
CA ILE A 168 -4.80 4.53 -9.24
C ILE A 168 -4.54 5.21 -10.57
N THR A 169 -4.44 6.53 -10.53
CA THR A 169 -4.47 7.38 -11.73
C THR A 169 -3.07 7.77 -12.20
N GLY A 170 -2.08 7.69 -11.31
CA GLY A 170 -0.69 8.04 -11.56
C GLY A 170 0.13 7.91 -10.29
N VAL A 171 1.32 8.49 -10.31
CA VAL A 171 2.21 8.61 -9.16
C VAL A 171 2.30 10.08 -8.78
N LYS A 172 2.26 10.38 -7.48
CA LYS A 172 2.50 11.71 -6.98
C LYS A 172 3.98 12.04 -7.19
N ASP A 173 4.24 12.92 -8.14
CA ASP A 173 5.59 13.33 -8.54
C ASP A 173 6.03 14.52 -7.68
N TYR A 174 6.85 14.26 -6.67
CA TYR A 174 7.43 15.28 -5.85
C TYR A 174 8.78 15.67 -6.43
N ARG A 175 9.06 16.98 -6.57
CA ARG A 175 10.42 17.43 -6.93
C ARG A 175 11.47 16.84 -5.99
N ASN A 176 12.67 16.60 -6.51
CA ASN A 176 13.82 16.34 -5.64
C ASN A 176 13.98 17.46 -4.62
N LEU A 177 14.36 17.09 -3.40
CA LEU A 177 14.90 18.07 -2.46
C LEU A 177 16.30 18.47 -2.92
N ARG A 178 16.64 19.74 -2.72
CA ARG A 178 17.99 20.23 -3.02
C ARG A 178 18.97 19.68 -1.98
N GLY A 179 20.26 19.66 -2.29
CA GLY A 179 21.27 19.13 -1.36
C GLY A 179 21.37 19.85 -0.01
N ASP A 180 20.81 21.06 0.10
CA ASP A 180 20.69 21.85 1.34
C ASP A 180 19.31 21.72 2.01
N GLU A 181 18.38 20.94 1.44
CA GLU A 181 17.02 20.74 1.92
C GLU A 181 16.84 19.28 2.38
N LEU A 182 16.83 19.06 3.69
CA LEU A 182 16.59 17.73 4.26
C LEU A 182 15.09 17.40 4.37
N ILE A 183 14.28 18.41 4.66
CA ILE A 183 12.85 18.29 4.93
C ILE A 183 12.12 19.38 4.16
N SER A 184 11.01 19.02 3.52
CA SER A 184 10.06 19.93 2.91
C SER A 184 8.68 19.79 3.51
N PHE A 185 7.96 20.91 3.67
CA PHE A 185 6.59 20.95 4.18
C PHE A 185 5.59 21.27 3.08
N ASP A 186 5.98 21.16 1.81
CA ASP A 186 5.12 21.45 0.65
C ASP A 186 3.91 20.51 0.53
N ASN A 187 3.97 19.35 1.19
CA ASN A 187 2.89 18.38 1.29
C ASN A 187 2.07 18.45 2.58
N ALA A 188 2.41 19.36 3.50
CA ALA A 188 1.74 19.45 4.80
C ALA A 188 0.22 19.70 4.66
N GLY A 189 -0.57 18.90 5.38
CA GLY A 189 -2.04 18.98 5.37
C GLY A 189 -2.72 18.30 4.17
N GLN A 190 -1.96 17.75 3.22
CA GLN A 190 -2.54 16.95 2.14
C GLN A 190 -3.08 15.62 2.70
N PRO A 191 -4.24 15.13 2.23
CA PRO A 191 -4.78 13.86 2.70
C PRO A 191 -3.93 12.69 2.20
N LEU A 192 -4.00 11.60 2.94
CA LEU A 192 -3.36 10.33 2.59
C LEU A 192 -4.24 9.19 3.07
N CYS A 193 -4.53 8.23 2.20
CA CYS A 193 -5.11 6.95 2.59
C CYS A 193 -4.14 5.83 2.29
N LYS A 194 -4.14 4.78 3.11
CA LYS A 194 -3.45 3.52 2.81
C LYS A 194 -4.44 2.39 2.56
N ASP A 195 -4.02 1.39 1.80
CA ASP A 195 -4.65 0.07 1.79
C ASP A 195 -3.59 -0.99 2.12
N GLY A 196 -3.90 -1.90 3.05
CA GLY A 196 -3.00 -2.97 3.48
C GLY A 196 -3.74 -4.18 4.05
N MET A 197 -3.09 -5.33 4.06
CA MET A 197 -3.70 -6.62 4.41
C MET A 197 -3.94 -6.84 5.91
N ARG A 198 -3.34 -6.02 6.79
CA ARG A 198 -3.45 -6.18 8.24
C ARG A 198 -4.61 -5.35 8.77
N THR A 199 -4.60 -4.04 8.51
CA THR A 199 -5.59 -3.12 9.10
C THR A 199 -6.62 -2.62 8.09
N GLY A 200 -6.49 -3.00 6.81
CA GLY A 200 -7.37 -2.52 5.75
C GLY A 200 -7.10 -1.04 5.42
N ARG A 201 -8.17 -0.33 5.01
CA ARG A 201 -8.09 1.08 4.68
C ARG A 201 -8.17 1.98 5.90
N SER A 202 -7.29 2.96 5.94
CA SER A 202 -7.30 4.05 6.90
C SER A 202 -6.71 5.30 6.26
N CYS A 203 -7.09 6.46 6.78
CA CYS A 203 -6.73 7.75 6.19
C CYS A 203 -6.29 8.74 7.26
N GLY A 204 -5.40 9.63 6.86
CA GLY A 204 -4.80 10.65 7.71
C GLY A 204 -4.31 11.82 6.87
N VAL A 205 -3.31 12.52 7.39
CA VAL A 205 -2.76 13.73 6.78
C VAL A 205 -1.24 13.67 6.70
N GLN A 206 -0.70 14.14 5.59
CA GLN A 206 0.73 14.34 5.40
C GLN A 206 1.21 15.51 6.25
N MET A 207 2.41 15.39 6.82
CA MET A 207 3.03 16.39 7.69
C MET A 207 4.19 17.10 7.01
N PHE A 208 5.10 16.31 6.44
CA PHE A 208 6.27 16.78 5.72
C PHE A 208 6.79 15.62 4.84
N ARG A 209 7.79 15.88 4.03
CA ARG A 209 8.51 14.87 3.28
C ARG A 209 10.02 15.10 3.35
N THR A 210 10.76 14.02 3.19
CA THR A 210 12.20 14.01 2.97
C THR A 210 12.48 13.65 1.51
N GLN A 211 13.72 13.29 1.17
CA GLN A 211 14.03 12.84 -0.18
C GLN A 211 13.28 11.53 -0.51
N ASN A 212 13.17 10.59 0.43
CA ASN A 212 12.60 9.26 0.21
C ASN A 212 11.25 9.03 0.88
N PHE A 213 10.91 9.75 1.95
CA PHE A 213 9.70 9.49 2.74
C PHE A 213 8.70 10.63 2.73
N VAL A 214 7.42 10.28 2.76
CA VAL A 214 6.33 11.15 3.20
C VAL A 214 5.98 10.75 4.62
N TRP A 215 6.08 11.70 5.53
CA TRP A 215 5.70 11.54 6.93
C TRP A 215 4.26 11.98 7.12
N HIS A 216 3.49 11.20 7.87
CA HIS A 216 2.05 11.41 8.00
C HIS A 216 1.54 11.02 9.38
N PHE A 217 0.37 11.54 9.73
CA PHE A 217 -0.33 11.27 10.99
C PHE A 217 -1.70 10.62 10.74
N GLY A 218 -2.10 9.69 11.60
CA GLY A 218 -3.47 9.17 11.68
C GLY A 218 -3.79 8.02 10.73
N VAL A 219 -2.78 7.47 10.04
CA VAL A 219 -2.97 6.40 9.05
C VAL A 219 -2.99 5.00 9.70
N GLY A 220 -2.60 4.83 10.97
CA GLY A 220 -2.82 3.58 11.71
C GLY A 220 -2.11 2.36 11.11
N TYR A 221 -0.79 2.36 11.20
CA TYR A 221 0.10 1.37 10.61
C TYR A 221 0.36 0.19 11.54
N GLU A 222 0.28 -1.04 11.01
CA GLU A 222 0.72 -2.24 11.71
C GLU A 222 1.61 -3.13 10.83
N SER A 223 2.43 -3.97 11.45
CA SER A 223 3.34 -4.89 10.75
C SER A 223 2.55 -5.80 9.78
N GLY A 224 2.92 -5.80 8.50
CA GLY A 224 2.18 -6.52 7.46
C GLY A 224 1.31 -5.63 6.58
N ASP A 225 1.00 -4.40 7.01
CA ASP A 225 0.58 -3.35 6.06
C ASP A 225 1.76 -2.88 5.19
N SER A 226 2.99 -3.17 5.63
CA SER A 226 4.25 -2.97 4.92
C SER A 226 4.16 -3.24 3.42
N GLY A 227 4.64 -2.31 2.60
CA GLY A 227 4.60 -2.37 1.15
C GLY A 227 3.25 -2.01 0.51
N GLY A 228 2.19 -1.89 1.31
CA GLY A 228 0.86 -1.49 0.87
C GLY A 228 0.83 -0.06 0.31
N ILE A 229 -0.04 0.19 -0.66
CA ILE A 229 -0.14 1.50 -1.30
C ILE A 229 -0.64 2.58 -0.32
N ASN A 230 -0.05 3.77 -0.42
CA ASN A 230 -0.54 5.02 0.11
C ASN A 230 -0.87 5.94 -1.07
N TYR A 231 -2.01 6.63 -1.04
CA TYR A 231 -2.50 7.44 -2.15
C TYR A 231 -3.28 8.67 -1.68
N ASP A 232 -3.37 9.70 -2.52
CA ASP A 232 -4.26 10.84 -2.29
C ASP A 232 -5.70 10.42 -2.65
N PRO A 233 -6.64 10.38 -1.69
CA PRO A 233 -8.01 9.92 -1.95
C PRO A 233 -8.82 10.81 -2.88
N ARG A 234 -8.35 12.03 -3.18
CA ARG A 234 -9.03 12.98 -4.06
C ARG A 234 -8.66 12.76 -5.52
N THR A 235 -7.42 12.34 -5.79
CA THR A 235 -6.87 12.22 -7.14
C THR A 235 -6.62 10.76 -7.55
N GLY A 236 -6.46 9.85 -6.59
CA GLY A 236 -6.03 8.47 -6.85
C GLY A 236 -4.53 8.35 -7.18
N GLU A 237 -3.74 9.41 -7.03
CA GLU A 237 -2.30 9.37 -7.26
C GLU A 237 -1.63 8.54 -6.15
N ALA A 238 -0.79 7.57 -6.53
CA ALA A 238 0.03 6.81 -5.59
C ALA A 238 1.10 7.74 -4.98
N VAL A 239 1.03 7.94 -3.67
CA VAL A 239 1.96 8.78 -2.91
C VAL A 239 3.15 7.95 -2.42
N GLY A 240 2.87 6.81 -1.82
CA GLY A 240 3.91 6.03 -1.16
C GLY A 240 3.60 4.57 -0.93
N LEU A 241 4.52 3.88 -0.28
CA LEU A 241 4.42 2.49 0.18
C LEU A 241 4.52 2.49 1.69
N SER A 242 3.72 1.68 2.35
CA SER A 242 3.72 1.59 3.80
C SER A 242 5.05 1.06 4.34
N ILE A 243 5.77 1.81 5.19
CA ILE A 243 7.08 1.36 5.72
C ILE A 243 7.03 1.09 7.22
N ILE A 244 7.01 2.13 8.06
CA ILE A 244 7.01 2.00 9.52
C ILE A 244 5.93 2.90 10.13
N GLY A 245 5.26 2.38 11.15
CA GLY A 245 4.40 3.12 12.06
C GLY A 245 5.03 3.27 13.45
N PHE A 246 4.97 4.47 14.01
CA PHE A 246 5.31 4.81 15.39
C PHE A 246 4.11 5.48 16.04
N GLY A 247 3.20 4.68 16.60
CA GLY A 247 1.92 5.20 17.07
C GLY A 247 1.15 5.88 15.93
N PRO A 248 0.85 7.20 16.00
CA PRO A 248 0.00 7.84 15.00
C PRO A 248 0.81 8.30 13.79
N LEU A 249 2.12 8.44 14.00
CA LEU A 249 3.09 8.82 13.00
C LEU A 249 3.42 7.57 12.20
N GLY A 250 3.58 7.74 10.90
CA GLY A 250 4.28 6.76 10.10
C GLY A 250 4.96 7.45 8.94
N ASN A 251 5.76 6.66 8.25
CA ASN A 251 6.37 7.08 7.01
C ASN A 251 5.96 6.13 5.88
N SER A 252 5.89 6.72 4.69
CA SER A 252 5.69 5.99 3.46
C SER A 252 6.80 6.30 2.47
N GLN A 253 7.42 5.27 1.91
CA GLN A 253 8.40 5.39 0.83
C GLN A 253 7.72 5.98 -0.40
N GLN A 254 8.20 7.11 -0.88
CA GLN A 254 7.63 7.77 -2.05
C GLN A 254 7.78 6.87 -3.29
N VAL A 255 6.69 6.68 -4.03
CA VAL A 255 6.66 5.76 -5.19
C VAL A 255 7.43 6.33 -6.38
N ASP A 256 7.40 7.64 -6.57
CA ASP A 256 8.21 8.34 -7.58
C ASP A 256 9.69 8.02 -7.40
N ARG A 257 10.23 8.22 -6.20
CA ARG A 257 11.62 7.95 -5.83
C ARG A 257 12.03 6.51 -6.06
N ALA A 258 11.16 5.57 -5.68
CA ALA A 258 11.39 4.15 -5.90
C ALA A 258 11.54 3.83 -7.39
N LEU A 259 10.66 4.38 -8.24
CA LEU A 259 10.68 4.16 -9.69
C LEU A 259 11.85 4.87 -10.37
N GLU A 260 12.14 6.11 -9.98
CA GLU A 260 13.27 6.89 -10.47
C GLU A 260 14.61 6.20 -10.19
N ASP A 261 14.85 5.80 -8.94
CA ASP A 261 16.09 5.13 -8.54
C ASP A 261 16.18 3.74 -9.18
N ALA A 262 15.08 2.99 -9.23
CA ALA A 262 15.06 1.68 -9.87
C ALA A 262 15.38 1.76 -11.37
N TYR A 263 14.76 2.67 -12.10
CA TYR A 263 14.74 2.63 -13.57
C TYR A 263 15.49 3.78 -14.23
N GLY A 264 16.14 4.66 -13.47
CA GLY A 264 16.87 5.81 -13.99
C GLY A 264 15.95 6.83 -14.66
N ILE A 265 14.74 7.00 -14.14
CA ILE A 265 13.77 7.98 -14.64
C ILE A 265 14.19 9.36 -14.11
N PRO A 266 14.28 10.41 -14.96
CA PRO A 266 14.56 11.75 -14.49
C PRO A 266 13.47 12.30 -13.57
N ASP A 267 13.86 13.17 -12.62
CA ASP A 267 12.94 13.92 -11.75
C ASP A 267 11.86 14.62 -12.57
N GLY A 268 10.61 14.55 -12.11
CA GLY A 268 9.47 15.16 -12.80
C GLY A 268 8.95 14.38 -14.02
N GLN A 269 9.48 13.18 -14.32
CA GLN A 269 9.11 12.38 -15.49
C GLN A 269 8.51 11.02 -15.13
N VAL A 270 8.19 10.76 -13.86
CA VAL A 270 7.73 9.42 -13.45
C VAL A 270 6.44 9.02 -14.18
N ASN A 271 5.50 9.94 -14.37
CA ASN A 271 4.23 9.65 -15.06
C ASN A 271 4.37 9.54 -16.60
N GLU A 272 5.53 9.89 -17.16
CA GLU A 272 5.85 9.67 -18.58
C GLU A 272 6.46 8.27 -18.82
N ALA A 273 7.04 7.69 -17.76
CA ALA A 273 7.71 6.40 -17.78
C ALA A 273 6.86 5.28 -17.15
N PHE A 274 6.07 5.58 -16.12
CA PHE A 274 5.20 4.63 -15.44
C PHE A 274 3.73 4.90 -15.75
N THR A 275 3.01 3.86 -16.14
CA THR A 275 1.57 3.88 -16.35
C THR A 275 0.94 2.86 -15.42
N PRO A 276 0.10 3.28 -14.44
CA PRO A 276 -0.66 2.35 -13.61
C PRO A 276 -1.45 1.37 -14.47
N ALA A 277 -1.65 0.17 -13.95
CA ALA A 277 -2.46 -0.84 -14.61
C ALA A 277 -3.90 -0.36 -14.86
N GLY A 278 -4.58 -0.97 -15.83
CA GLY A 278 -6.00 -0.72 -16.07
C GLY A 278 -6.90 -1.33 -15.01
N ASP A 279 -8.21 -1.10 -15.14
CA ASP A 279 -9.21 -1.81 -14.33
C ASP A 279 -9.26 -3.28 -14.75
N ALA A 280 -8.90 -4.16 -13.81
CA ALA A 280 -8.95 -5.59 -13.97
C ALA A 280 -9.58 -6.22 -12.72
N GLN A 281 -10.39 -7.26 -12.92
CA GLN A 281 -11.02 -8.00 -11.83
C GLN A 281 -9.93 -8.59 -10.93
N ARG A 282 -9.94 -8.20 -9.66
CA ARG A 282 -9.00 -8.69 -8.65
C ARG A 282 -9.25 -10.16 -8.30
N ALA A 283 -8.20 -10.88 -7.92
CA ALA A 283 -8.35 -12.19 -7.32
C ALA A 283 -9.09 -12.10 -5.98
N ASP A 284 -9.72 -13.20 -5.57
CA ASP A 284 -10.33 -13.32 -4.25
C ASP A 284 -9.24 -13.56 -3.19
N PHE A 285 -8.51 -12.51 -2.83
CA PHE A 285 -7.39 -12.62 -1.90
C PHE A 285 -7.85 -13.09 -0.51
N ALA A 286 -7.11 -14.05 0.06
CA ALA A 286 -7.40 -14.55 1.41
C ALA A 286 -6.94 -13.52 2.45
N PRO A 287 -7.78 -13.17 3.45
CA PRO A 287 -7.37 -12.37 4.59
C PRO A 287 -6.25 -13.06 5.38
N LEU A 288 -5.42 -12.27 6.06
CA LEU A 288 -4.25 -12.76 6.80
C LEU A 288 -4.58 -13.90 7.76
N TYR A 289 -5.68 -13.82 8.51
CA TYR A 289 -6.03 -14.84 9.50
C TYR A 289 -6.46 -16.16 8.86
N GLU A 290 -7.14 -16.11 7.71
CA GLU A 290 -7.51 -17.31 6.95
C GLU A 290 -6.28 -18.00 6.38
N ASP A 291 -5.37 -17.22 5.78
CA ASP A 291 -4.08 -17.68 5.27
C ASP A 291 -3.22 -18.32 6.38
N MET A 292 -3.06 -17.63 7.52
CA MET A 292 -2.30 -18.15 8.66
C MET A 292 -2.94 -19.39 9.28
N ALA A 293 -4.26 -19.46 9.39
CA ALA A 293 -4.94 -20.64 9.91
C ALA A 293 -4.69 -21.89 9.05
N GLN A 294 -4.58 -21.72 7.72
CA GLN A 294 -4.26 -22.82 6.83
C GLN A 294 -2.78 -23.20 6.88
N SER A 295 -1.89 -22.20 6.85
CA SER A 295 -0.45 -22.44 6.74
C SER A 295 0.22 -22.77 8.08
N SER A 296 -0.39 -22.42 9.21
CA SER A 296 0.12 -22.70 10.56
C SER A 296 -1.01 -23.02 11.54
N PRO A 297 -1.67 -24.20 11.42
CA PRO A 297 -2.81 -24.58 12.25
C PRO A 297 -2.46 -24.78 13.74
N GLN A 298 -1.17 -24.92 14.08
CA GLN A 298 -0.67 -24.98 15.46
C GLN A 298 -0.08 -23.66 15.97
N ALA A 299 -0.10 -22.58 15.17
CA ALA A 299 0.26 -21.27 15.69
C ALA A 299 -0.68 -20.92 16.86
N PRO A 300 -0.18 -20.27 17.92
CA PRO A 300 -1.06 -19.69 18.94
C PRO A 300 -2.17 -18.92 18.21
N GLN A 301 -3.43 -19.09 18.63
CA GLN A 301 -4.52 -18.26 18.11
C GLN A 301 -4.02 -16.83 18.10
N LEU A 302 -4.03 -16.19 16.92
CA LEU A 302 -3.75 -14.78 16.79
C LEU A 302 -4.67 -14.08 17.80
N VAL A 303 -4.07 -13.54 18.87
CA VAL A 303 -4.84 -13.07 20.00
C VAL A 303 -5.69 -11.91 19.51
N ASP A 304 -7.00 -12.10 19.57
CA ASP A 304 -7.96 -11.07 19.21
C ASP A 304 -7.86 -9.92 20.21
N GLY A 305 -7.39 -8.78 19.73
CA GLY A 305 -7.26 -7.56 20.51
C GLY A 305 -6.01 -6.78 20.13
N PRO A 306 -6.00 -5.46 20.37
CA PRO A 306 -4.78 -4.68 20.25
C PRO A 306 -3.70 -5.31 21.14
N GLN A 307 -2.54 -5.58 20.57
CA GLN A 307 -1.38 -6.05 21.32
C GLN A 307 -1.06 -5.04 22.44
N PRO A 308 -0.45 -5.46 23.56
CA PRO A 308 -0.14 -4.53 24.65
C PRO A 308 0.65 -3.29 24.21
N ARG A 309 1.52 -3.45 23.20
CA ARG A 309 2.22 -2.34 22.56
C ARG A 309 1.27 -1.44 21.76
N GLU A 310 0.32 -2.00 21.02
CA GLU A 310 -0.70 -1.24 20.28
C GLU A 310 -1.67 -0.50 21.23
N LEU A 311 -1.99 -1.08 22.39
CA LEU A 311 -2.75 -0.41 23.45
C LEU A 311 -1.98 0.79 24.01
N LEU A 312 -0.68 0.62 24.28
CA LEU A 312 0.18 1.67 24.78
C LEU A 312 0.34 2.79 23.75
N ASP A 313 0.61 2.41 22.51
CA ASP A 313 0.73 3.35 21.40
C ASP A 313 -0.59 4.12 21.21
N ARG A 314 -1.75 3.46 21.27
CA ARG A 314 -3.07 4.12 21.19
C ARG A 314 -3.34 5.07 22.34
N ALA A 315 -2.97 4.72 23.56
CA ALA A 315 -3.15 5.58 24.74
C ALA A 315 -2.25 6.83 24.66
N VAL A 316 -0.99 6.65 24.26
CA VAL A 316 -0.04 7.76 24.05
C VAL A 316 -0.50 8.65 22.88
N MET A 317 -1.04 8.05 21.82
CA MET A 317 -1.61 8.75 20.67
C MET A 317 -2.80 9.64 21.03
N GLY A 318 -3.78 9.09 21.74
CA GLY A 318 -4.95 9.85 22.18
C GLY A 318 -4.53 11.07 23.01
N ALA A 319 -3.56 10.87 23.90
CA ALA A 319 -2.99 11.95 24.71
C ALA A 319 -2.33 13.04 23.86
N GLN A 320 -1.57 12.66 22.83
CA GLN A 320 -0.89 13.61 21.95
C GLN A 320 -1.86 14.37 21.03
N ALA A 321 -2.89 13.69 20.50
CA ALA A 321 -3.92 14.31 19.67
C ALA A 321 -4.74 15.33 20.46
N ASP A 322 -5.18 14.97 21.67
CA ASP A 322 -5.90 15.88 22.56
C ASP A 322 -5.01 17.06 22.96
N ALA A 323 -3.72 16.82 23.26
CA ALA A 323 -2.79 17.90 23.56
C ALA A 323 -2.61 18.88 22.38
N ALA A 324 -2.53 18.38 21.14
CA ALA A 324 -2.44 19.21 19.95
C ALA A 324 -3.72 20.02 19.71
N GLN A 325 -4.89 19.38 19.88
CA GLN A 325 -6.19 20.06 19.80
C GLN A 325 -6.30 21.16 20.86
N PHE A 326 -6.01 20.87 22.11
CA PHE A 326 -6.08 21.87 23.19
C PHE A 326 -5.08 23.00 23.01
N SER A 327 -3.90 22.72 22.44
CA SER A 327 -2.93 23.76 22.08
C SER A 327 -3.49 24.69 20.99
N ALA A 328 -4.14 24.13 19.96
CA ALA A 328 -4.79 24.91 18.91
C ALA A 328 -5.98 25.73 19.44
N GLU A 329 -6.79 25.17 20.34
CA GLU A 329 -7.87 25.91 21.03
C GLU A 329 -7.31 27.02 21.94
N ALA A 330 -6.22 26.74 22.65
CA ALA A 330 -5.54 27.73 23.50
C ALA A 330 -5.05 28.95 22.70
N ALA A 331 -4.56 28.73 21.48
CA ALA A 331 -4.13 29.80 20.58
C ALA A 331 -5.28 30.73 20.14
N GLN A 332 -6.54 30.27 20.22
CA GLN A 332 -7.72 31.06 19.86
C GLN A 332 -8.36 31.79 21.06
N LEU A 333 -7.98 31.47 22.30
CA LEU A 333 -8.52 32.09 23.52
C LEU A 333 -8.51 33.63 23.53
N PRO A 334 -7.48 34.34 23.02
CA PRO A 334 -7.48 35.80 23.00
C PRO A 334 -8.60 36.42 22.16
N GLN A 335 -9.24 35.63 21.28
CA GLN A 335 -10.33 36.06 20.40
C GLN A 335 -11.71 35.71 20.96
N ALA A 336 -11.79 35.04 22.12
CA ALA A 336 -13.05 34.67 22.74
C ALA A 336 -13.77 35.89 23.36
N ALA A 337 -15.10 35.83 23.41
CA ALA A 337 -15.93 36.87 24.03
C ALA A 337 -15.67 37.01 25.54
N ASP A 338 -15.33 35.91 26.21
CA ASP A 338 -14.83 35.88 27.58
C ASP A 338 -13.60 34.95 27.67
N PRO A 339 -12.38 35.50 27.53
CA PRO A 339 -11.14 34.72 27.53
C PRO A 339 -10.87 33.99 28.85
N VAL A 340 -11.34 34.53 29.98
CA VAL A 340 -11.08 33.93 31.30
C VAL A 340 -11.96 32.71 31.50
N ALA A 341 -13.26 32.81 31.19
CA ALA A 341 -14.17 31.68 31.25
C ALA A 341 -13.77 30.58 30.23
N ALA A 342 -13.40 30.96 29.01
CA ALA A 342 -12.93 30.03 27.99
C ALA A 342 -11.63 29.29 28.39
N ALA A 343 -10.70 29.98 29.04
CA ALA A 343 -9.47 29.37 29.55
C ALA A 343 -9.74 28.36 30.68
N GLN A 344 -10.69 28.67 31.57
CA GLN A 344 -11.08 27.76 32.65
C GLN A 344 -11.78 26.49 32.12
N ASP A 345 -12.65 26.62 31.13
CA ASP A 345 -13.29 25.48 30.45
C ASP A 345 -12.25 24.59 29.74
N LEU A 346 -11.36 25.20 28.95
CA LEU A 346 -10.30 24.47 28.24
C LEU A 346 -9.39 23.72 29.22
N ALA A 347 -9.00 24.35 30.32
CA ALA A 347 -8.19 23.70 31.36
C ALA A 347 -8.93 22.51 32.02
N GLY A 348 -10.24 22.63 32.24
CA GLY A 348 -11.07 21.55 32.76
C GLY A 348 -11.13 20.34 31.83
N ARG A 349 -11.38 20.57 30.54
CA ARG A 349 -11.40 19.52 29.50
C ARG A 349 -10.02 18.87 29.33
N ALA A 350 -8.95 19.66 29.30
CA ALA A 350 -7.59 19.16 29.22
C ALA A 350 -7.20 18.29 30.43
N SER A 351 -7.60 18.70 31.64
CA SER A 351 -7.36 17.91 32.86
C SER A 351 -8.11 16.58 32.85
N ALA A 352 -9.35 16.54 32.35
CA ALA A 352 -10.14 15.32 32.26
C ALA A 352 -9.53 14.33 31.25
N ALA A 353 -9.15 14.82 30.07
CA ALA A 353 -8.45 14.03 29.05
C ALA A 353 -7.12 13.46 29.58
N ALA A 354 -6.32 14.28 30.26
CA ALA A 354 -5.04 13.84 30.84
C ALA A 354 -5.22 12.70 31.86
N GLN A 355 -6.27 12.75 32.70
CA GLN A 355 -6.58 11.68 33.65
C GLN A 355 -7.04 10.39 32.98
N GLN A 356 -7.85 10.51 31.92
CA GLN A 356 -8.28 9.36 31.12
C GLN A 356 -7.07 8.67 30.47
N HIS A 357 -6.21 9.42 29.78
CA HIS A 357 -5.03 8.85 29.12
C HIS A 357 -4.02 8.25 30.09
N ALA A 358 -3.87 8.82 31.29
CA ALA A 358 -3.07 8.21 32.35
C ALA A 358 -3.62 6.84 32.79
N GLY A 359 -4.95 6.68 32.78
CA GLY A 359 -5.62 5.40 33.01
C GLY A 359 -5.36 4.41 31.87
N ASP A 360 -5.47 4.86 30.63
CA ASP A 360 -5.28 4.02 29.43
C ASP A 360 -3.82 3.55 29.30
N VAL A 361 -2.84 4.42 29.55
CA VAL A 361 -1.42 4.08 29.58
C VAL A 361 -1.12 3.06 30.68
N ARG A 362 -1.66 3.25 31.89
CA ARG A 362 -1.49 2.28 32.99
C ARG A 362 -2.10 0.93 32.62
N GLY A 363 -3.30 0.92 32.04
CA GLY A 363 -3.95 -0.31 31.58
C GLY A 363 -3.13 -1.04 30.52
N ALA A 364 -2.51 -0.31 29.60
CA ALA A 364 -1.64 -0.88 28.58
C ALA A 364 -0.32 -1.45 29.14
N VAL A 365 0.30 -0.74 30.09
CA VAL A 365 1.52 -1.21 30.78
C VAL A 365 1.22 -2.47 31.61
N ASP A 366 0.10 -2.50 32.32
CA ASP A 366 -0.33 -3.67 33.10
C ASP A 366 -0.64 -4.88 32.20
N ALA A 367 -1.10 -4.66 30.97
CA ALA A 367 -1.29 -5.70 29.97
C ALA A 367 0.02 -6.18 29.34
N PHE A 368 1.06 -5.35 29.29
CA PHE A 368 2.39 -5.71 28.79
C PHE A 368 3.19 -6.57 29.79
N LEU A 369 2.92 -6.40 31.09
CA LEU A 369 3.62 -7.09 32.18
C LEU A 369 3.01 -8.45 32.59
N ARG A 370 1.88 -8.84 31.99
CA ARG A 370 1.22 -10.15 32.18
C ARG A 370 1.52 -11.05 30.99
#